data_AF-A0A4Q3WEP8-F1
#
_entry.id   AF-A0A4Q3WEP8-F1
#
_cell.length_a   1.000
_cell.length_b   1.000
_cell.length_c   1.000
_cell.angle_alpha   90.00
_cell.angle_beta   90.00
_cell.angle_gamma   90.00
#
_symmetry.space_group_name_H-M   'P 1'
#
loop_
_entity.id
_entity.type
_entity.pdbx_description
1 polymer ?
#
loop_
_entity_poly.entity_id
_entity_poly.type
_entity_poly.pdbx_seq_one_letter_code
_entity_poly.pdbx_strand_id
1 'polypeptide(L)'
;MVDEHHLSERRACRLVGLSRDSYRHPPVVNTENQTLSEAIKTIALERRRFGYRRVHDLLRTAHPGVNHKRVYRLYRAADLAVRKRAKAKRRWERARR
;
A
#
# COMPACT_ATOMS: atom_id res chain seq x y z
N MET A 1 6.84 -26.51 3.50
CA MET A 1 7.14 -26.65 4.95
C MET A 1 6.31 -27.71 5.68
N VAL A 2 4.96 -27.65 5.68
CA VAL A 2 4.11 -28.70 6.28
C VAL A 2 4.09 -29.93 5.36
N ASP A 3 3.68 -29.77 4.11
CA ASP A 3 3.59 -30.88 3.15
C ASP A 3 4.97 -31.30 2.63
N GLU A 4 5.83 -30.33 2.30
CA GLU A 4 7.16 -30.53 1.73
C GLU A 4 8.19 -31.15 2.70
N HIS A 5 8.03 -30.96 4.02
CA HIS A 5 8.96 -31.51 5.03
C HIS A 5 8.26 -32.44 6.02
N HIS A 6 7.01 -32.83 5.74
CA HIS A 6 6.18 -33.67 6.60
C HIS A 6 6.14 -33.20 8.07
N LEU A 7 6.20 -31.88 8.30
CA LEU A 7 6.15 -31.31 9.64
C LEU A 7 4.70 -31.10 10.05
N SER A 8 4.38 -31.36 11.32
CA SER A 8 3.07 -30.96 11.86
C SER A 8 2.86 -29.45 11.71
N GLU A 9 1.63 -29.03 11.42
CA GLU A 9 1.21 -27.62 11.32
C GLU A 9 1.72 -26.81 12.53
N ARG A 10 1.63 -27.39 13.74
CA ARG A 10 2.13 -26.78 14.99
C ARG A 10 3.63 -26.49 14.95
N ARG A 11 4.42 -27.45 14.47
CA ARG A 11 5.89 -27.34 14.42
C ARG A 11 6.32 -26.35 13.34
N ALA A 12 5.68 -26.37 12.17
CA ALA A 12 5.93 -25.42 11.09
C ALA A 12 5.59 -23.98 11.51
N CYS A 13 4.41 -23.74 12.09
CA CYS A 13 3.99 -22.40 12.56
C CYS A 13 4.94 -21.85 13.64
N ARG A 14 5.36 -22.69 14.60
CA ARG A 14 6.33 -22.29 15.64
C ARG A 14 7.68 -21.89 15.04
N LEU A 15 8.13 -22.59 14.00
CA LEU A 15 9.43 -22.33 13.37
C LEU A 15 9.44 -21.00 12.61
N VAL A 16 8.32 -20.64 11.97
CA VAL A 16 8.16 -19.37 11.21
C VAL A 16 7.71 -18.20 12.10
N GLY A 17 7.29 -18.47 13.34
CA GLY A 17 6.77 -17.45 14.25
C GLY A 17 5.35 -16.97 13.90
N LEU A 18 4.59 -17.78 13.16
CA LEU A 18 3.20 -17.50 12.79
C LEU A 18 2.24 -18.16 13.78
N SER A 19 1.09 -17.52 14.05
CA SER A 19 0.00 -18.19 14.77
C SER A 19 -0.71 -19.20 13.86
N ARG A 20 -1.20 -20.30 14.43
CA ARG A 20 -1.98 -21.30 13.67
C ARG A 20 -3.25 -20.71 13.08
N ASP A 21 -3.85 -19.75 13.77
CA ASP A 21 -5.05 -19.06 13.31
C ASP A 21 -4.78 -18.26 12.03
N SER A 22 -3.69 -17.50 12.00
CA SER A 22 -3.28 -16.77 10.80
C SER A 22 -2.85 -17.68 9.65
N TYR A 23 -2.36 -18.88 9.94
CA TYR A 23 -2.05 -19.89 8.92
C TYR A 23 -3.33 -20.48 8.31
N ARG A 24 -4.34 -20.77 9.13
CA ARG A 24 -5.64 -21.34 8.70
C ARG A 24 -6.52 -20.34 7.98
N HIS A 25 -6.43 -19.07 8.36
CA HIS A 25 -7.23 -17.98 7.81
C HIS A 25 -6.30 -17.01 7.08
N PRO A 26 -5.80 -17.39 5.88
CA PRO A 26 -4.99 -16.48 5.10
C PRO A 26 -5.79 -15.24 4.73
N PRO A 27 -5.15 -14.06 4.63
CA PRO A 27 -5.83 -12.83 4.26
C PRO A 27 -6.46 -12.98 2.88
N VAL A 28 -7.79 -12.85 2.82
CA VAL A 28 -8.56 -12.94 1.58
C VAL A 28 -8.33 -11.67 0.75
N VAL A 29 -8.01 -11.86 -0.54
CA VAL A 29 -7.90 -10.76 -1.48
C VAL A 29 -9.30 -10.19 -1.71
N ASN A 30 -9.54 -9.00 -1.19
CA ASN A 30 -10.83 -8.34 -1.33
C ASN A 30 -10.93 -7.68 -2.73
N THR A 31 -11.85 -8.17 -3.57
CA THR A 31 -12.12 -7.65 -4.92
C THR A 31 -12.44 -6.15 -4.92
N GLU A 32 -13.11 -5.62 -3.89
CA GLU A 32 -13.36 -4.18 -3.77
C GLU A 32 -12.07 -3.38 -3.60
N ASN A 33 -11.04 -3.95 -2.95
CA ASN A 33 -9.75 -3.28 -2.85
C ASN A 33 -9.05 -3.24 -4.20
N GLN A 34 -9.24 -4.24 -5.07
CA GLN A 34 -8.70 -4.22 -6.43
C GLN A 34 -9.38 -3.13 -7.25
N THR A 35 -10.72 -3.11 -7.30
CA THR A 35 -11.47 -2.10 -8.07
C THR A 35 -11.17 -0.68 -7.58
N LEU A 36 -11.11 -0.47 -6.26
CA LEU A 36 -10.73 0.81 -5.68
C LEU A 36 -9.27 1.19 -6.00
N SER A 37 -8.34 0.22 -5.98
CA SER A 37 -6.93 0.46 -6.32
C SER A 37 -6.76 0.87 -7.78
N GLU A 38 -7.50 0.25 -8.70
CA GLU A 38 -7.51 0.62 -10.11
C GLU A 38 -8.06 2.03 -10.33
N ALA A 39 -9.19 2.37 -9.71
CA ALA A 39 -9.75 3.73 -9.77
C ALA A 39 -8.76 4.78 -9.22
N ILE A 40 -8.10 4.49 -8.10
CA ILE A 40 -7.05 5.34 -7.53
C ILE A 40 -5.90 5.55 -8.53
N LYS A 41 -5.43 4.47 -9.17
CA LYS A 41 -4.34 4.52 -10.16
C LYS A 41 -4.73 5.37 -11.36
N THR A 42 -5.93 5.19 -11.91
CA THR A 42 -6.41 5.96 -13.06
C THR A 42 -6.37 7.46 -12.77
N ILE A 43 -6.93 7.90 -11.63
CA ILE A 43 -6.94 9.32 -11.25
C ILE A 43 -5.53 9.84 -10.97
N ALA A 44 -4.69 9.04 -10.31
CA ALA A 44 -3.32 9.44 -9.98
C ALA A 44 -2.44 9.58 -11.23
N LEU A 45 -2.65 8.74 -12.25
CA LEU A 45 -1.93 8.80 -13.52
C LEU A 45 -2.38 9.99 -14.36
N GLU A 46 -3.69 10.26 -14.44
CA GLU A 46 -4.23 11.44 -15.13
C GLU A 46 -3.77 12.73 -14.45
N ARG A 47 -3.75 12.78 -13.11
CA ARG A 47 -3.40 13.97 -12.33
C ARG A 47 -2.22 13.71 -11.38
N ARG A 48 -1.03 13.53 -11.97
CA ARG A 48 0.22 13.16 -11.26
C ARG A 48 0.67 14.07 -10.10
N ARG A 49 0.12 15.28 -9.96
CA ARG A 49 0.42 16.19 -8.84
C ARG A 49 -0.52 16.01 -7.64
N PHE A 50 -1.56 15.20 -7.77
CA PHE A 50 -2.55 15.03 -6.71
C PHE A 50 -2.02 14.04 -5.67
N GLY A 51 -2.14 14.43 -4.41
CA GLY A 51 -1.95 13.52 -3.28
C GLY A 51 -3.24 12.75 -2.97
N TYR A 52 -3.14 11.73 -2.11
CA TYR A 52 -4.25 10.84 -1.77
C TYR A 52 -5.53 11.55 -1.29
N ARG A 53 -5.42 12.73 -0.65
CA ARG A 53 -6.61 13.50 -0.19
C ARG A 53 -7.43 14.01 -1.37
N ARG A 54 -6.78 14.63 -2.36
CA ARG A 54 -7.47 15.07 -3.60
C ARG A 54 -8.03 13.88 -4.38
N VAL A 55 -7.29 12.78 -4.45
CA VAL A 55 -7.78 11.55 -5.10
C VAL A 55 -9.02 11.01 -4.37
N HIS A 56 -9.03 11.03 -3.03
CA HIS A 56 -10.20 10.64 -2.24
C HIS A 56 -11.42 11.53 -2.50
N ASP A 57 -11.24 12.84 -2.62
CA ASP A 57 -12.33 13.77 -2.93
C ASP A 57 -12.97 13.46 -4.30
N LEU A 58 -12.15 13.17 -5.33
CA LEU A 58 -12.65 12.77 -6.65
C LEU A 58 -13.34 11.40 -6.64
N LEU A 59 -12.84 10.46 -5.83
CA LEU A 59 -13.43 9.13 -5.72
C LEU A 59 -14.77 9.12 -4.98
N ARG A 60 -15.11 10.19 -4.24
CA ARG A 60 -16.31 10.23 -3.40
C ARG A 60 -17.61 10.02 -4.19
N THR A 61 -17.65 10.47 -5.45
CA THR A 61 -18.82 10.29 -6.33
C THR A 61 -18.98 8.85 -6.79
N ALA A 62 -17.88 8.17 -7.14
CA ALA A 62 -17.91 6.79 -7.65
C ALA A 62 -17.92 5.73 -6.53
N HIS A 63 -17.34 6.05 -5.37
CA HIS A 63 -17.23 5.14 -4.23
C HIS A 63 -17.69 5.83 -2.94
N PRO A 64 -19.01 5.96 -2.73
CA PRO A 64 -19.56 6.58 -1.54
C PRO A 64 -19.15 5.80 -0.28
N GLY A 65 -18.83 6.52 0.80
CA GLY A 65 -18.49 5.91 2.10
C GLY A 65 -17.06 5.36 2.23
N VAL A 66 -16.22 5.44 1.19
CA VAL A 66 -14.81 5.03 1.32
C VAL A 66 -14.06 5.97 2.27
N ASN A 67 -13.47 5.38 3.30
CA ASN A 67 -12.65 6.11 4.27
C ASN A 67 -11.32 6.56 3.63
N HIS A 68 -10.94 7.83 3.84
CA HIS A 68 -9.66 8.39 3.38
C HIS A 68 -8.43 7.59 3.84
N LYS A 69 -8.50 6.90 5.00
CA LYS A 69 -7.43 6.00 5.48
C LYS A 69 -7.24 4.79 4.56
N ARG A 70 -8.34 4.21 4.03
CA ARG A 70 -8.30 3.09 3.08
C ARG A 70 -7.63 3.54 1.77
N VAL A 71 -8.02 4.71 1.26
CA VAL A 71 -7.39 5.31 0.07
C VAL A 71 -5.90 5.56 0.29
N TYR A 72 -5.51 6.14 1.43
CA TYR A 72 -4.10 6.35 1.75
C TYR A 72 -3.28 5.06 1.72
N ARG A 73 -3.78 3.97 2.32
CA ARG A 73 -3.10 2.67 2.34
C ARG A 73 -2.90 2.12 0.93
N LEU A 74 -3.95 2.10 0.12
CA LEU A 74 -3.88 1.62 -1.27
C LEU A 74 -2.98 2.49 -2.14
N TYR A 75 -3.06 3.81 -1.98
CA TYR A 75 -2.22 4.77 -2.71
C TYR A 75 -0.73 4.62 -2.38
N ARG A 76 -0.39 4.36 -1.11
CA ARG A 76 0.99 4.06 -0.69
C ARG A 76 1.47 2.70 -1.15
N ALA A 77 0.61 1.67 -1.10
CA ALA A 77 0.94 0.33 -1.59
C ALA A 77 1.19 0.33 -3.11
N ALA A 78 0.51 1.21 -3.85
CA ALA A 78 0.69 1.39 -5.30
C ALA A 78 1.85 2.33 -5.68
N ASP A 79 2.65 2.80 -4.71
CA ASP A 79 3.76 3.76 -4.89
C ASP A 79 3.42 5.02 -5.70
N LEU A 80 2.19 5.51 -5.58
CA LEU A 80 1.71 6.68 -6.32
C LEU A 80 2.16 8.02 -5.71
N ALA A 81 2.98 7.98 -4.66
CA ALA A 81 3.35 9.16 -3.92
C ALA A 81 4.22 10.11 -4.74
N VAL A 82 3.77 11.36 -4.87
CA VAL A 82 4.55 12.41 -5.52
C VAL A 82 5.87 12.61 -4.77
N ARG A 83 6.99 12.28 -5.43
CA ARG A 83 8.32 12.48 -4.86
C ARG A 83 8.56 13.96 -4.63
N LYS A 84 8.93 14.33 -3.39
CA LYS A 84 9.38 15.69 -3.09
C LYS A 84 10.69 15.93 -3.83
N ARG A 85 10.75 17.00 -4.62
CA ARG A 85 12.00 17.43 -5.27
C ARG A 85 13.02 17.73 -4.18
N ALA A 86 14.17 17.07 -4.22
CA ALA A 86 15.27 17.37 -3.30
C ALA A 86 15.68 18.84 -3.50
N LYS A 87 15.82 19.58 -2.40
CA LYS A 87 16.37 20.94 -2.47
C LYS A 87 17.83 20.82 -2.90
N ALA A 88 18.21 21.46 -4.01
CA ALA A 88 19.60 21.52 -4.43
C ALA A 88 20.41 22.21 -3.32
N LYS A 89 21.52 21.56 -2.91
CA LYS A 89 22.47 22.11 -1.94
C LYS A 89 22.92 23.50 -2.42
N ARG A 90 22.75 24.53 -1.59
CA ARG A 90 23.04 25.91 -1.99
C ARG A 90 24.54 26.03 -2.28
N ARG A 91 24.92 26.86 -3.27
CA ARG A 91 26.32 26.96 -3.76
C ARG A 91 27.33 27.19 -2.62
N TRP A 92 26.96 27.96 -1.60
CA TRP A 92 27.79 28.26 -0.44
C TRP A 92 27.97 27.09 0.55
N GLU A 93 27.06 26.12 0.60
CA GLU A 93 27.22 24.92 1.44
C GLU A 93 28.15 23.87 0.80
N ARG A 94 28.52 24.04 -0.48
CA ARG A 94 29.51 23.20 -1.18
C ARG A 94 30.93 23.71 -0.99
N ALA A 95 31.13 25.02 -0.88
CA ALA A 95 32.45 25.65 -0.69
C ALA A 95 33.01 25.54 0.74
N ARG A 96 32.28 24.89 1.65
CA ARG A 96 32.60 24.76 3.09
C ARG A 96 33.08 23.35 3.49
N ARG A 97 33.31 22.49 2.50
CA ARG A 97 33.93 21.16 2.62
C ARG A 97 35.26 21.20 1.89
#